data_AF-A0A0C3U4P7-F1
#
_entry.id   AF-A0A0C3U4P7-F1
#
_cell.length_a   1.000
_cell.length_b   1.000
_cell.length_c   1.000
_cell.angle_alpha   90.00
_cell.angle_beta   90.00
_cell.angle_gamma   90.00
#
_symmetry.space_group_name_H-M   'P 1'
#
loop_
_entity.id
_entity.type
_entity.pdbx_description
1 polymer ?
#
loop_
_entity_poly.entity_id
_entity_poly.type
_entity_poly.pdbx_seq_one_letter_code
_entity_poly.pdbx_strand_id
1 'polypeptide(L)' 'MVIEYAKYLGVDPLREPQLLRIAQEGLVAPLPDGWSEHTNDHGEVFYHHRESGSSVWQHPLDNFYKSKVRTKHLSLLCE' A
#
# COMPACT_ATOMS: atom_id res chain seq x y z
N MET A 1 3.46 0.71 11.98
CA MET A 1 2.86 -0.07 10.88
C MET A 1 1.71 0.69 10.22
N VAL A 2 0.49 0.72 10.78
CA VAL A 2 -0.66 1.38 10.10
C VAL A 2 -0.50 2.89 9.89
N ILE A 3 0.01 3.62 10.90
CA ILE A 3 0.16 5.07 10.85
C ILE A 3 1.19 5.50 9.79
N GLU A 4 2.34 4.83 9.76
CA GLU A 4 3.38 5.11 8.77
C GLU A 4 2.93 4.73 7.36
N TYR A 5 2.24 3.60 7.20
CA TYR A 5 1.68 3.22 5.91
C TYR A 5 0.58 4.18 5.46
N ALA A 6 -0.29 4.64 6.36
CA ALA A 6 -1.26 5.68 6.07
C ALA A 6 -0.60 6.97 5.54
N LYS A 7 0.45 7.45 6.20
CA LYS A 7 1.24 8.60 5.72
C LYS A 7 1.84 8.34 4.34
N TYR A 8 2.40 7.15 4.11
CA TYR A 8 2.92 6.75 2.80
C TYR A 8 1.86 6.74 1.68
N LEU A 9 0.62 6.37 2.02
CA LEU A 9 -0.52 6.44 1.11
C LEU A 9 -1.08 7.86 0.92
N GLY A 10 -0.59 8.84 1.69
CA GLY A 10 -1.03 10.24 1.64
C GLY A 10 -2.20 10.58 2.56
N VAL A 11 -2.46 9.75 3.59
CA VAL A 11 -3.48 10.00 4.63
C VAL A 11 -2.83 10.66 5.84
N ASP A 12 -3.41 11.75 6.34
CA ASP A 12 -3.04 12.32 7.65
C ASP A 12 -3.76 11.54 8.78
N PRO A 13 -3.05 10.77 9.62
CA PRO A 13 -3.66 9.91 10.63
C PRO A 13 -4.43 10.65 11.72
N LEU A 14 -4.10 11.93 11.98
CA LEU A 14 -4.74 12.75 13.01
C LEU A 14 -5.96 13.49 12.44
N ARG A 15 -5.87 13.94 11.20
CA ARG A 15 -6.92 14.75 10.55
C ARG A 15 -7.94 13.89 9.80
N GLU A 16 -7.53 12.70 9.38
CA GLU A 16 -8.31 11.81 8.52
C GLU A 16 -8.40 10.38 9.11
N PRO A 17 -8.77 10.22 10.40
CA PRO A 17 -8.80 8.91 11.05
C PRO A 17 -9.74 7.91 10.33
N GLN A 18 -10.80 8.40 9.67
CA GLN A 18 -11.72 7.59 8.87
C GLN A 18 -11.08 6.91 7.66
N LEU A 19 -9.91 7.39 7.21
CA LEU A 19 -9.17 6.82 6.08
C LEU A 19 -8.10 5.82 6.52
N LEU A 20 -7.81 5.69 7.82
CA LEU A 20 -6.87 4.69 8.35
C LEU A 20 -7.27 3.26 7.98
N ARG A 21 -8.57 2.99 7.80
CA ARG A 21 -9.05 1.68 7.32
C ARG A 21 -8.44 1.29 5.96
N ILE A 22 -8.17 2.25 5.08
CA ILE A 22 -7.57 1.97 3.76
C ILE A 22 -6.13 1.48 3.93
N ALA A 23 -5.39 2.06 4.88
CA ALA A 23 -4.05 1.60 5.22
C ALA A 23 -4.08 0.23 5.92
N GLN A 24 -5.05 -0.02 6.81
CA GLN A 24 -5.22 -1.33 7.44
C GLN A 24 -5.49 -2.41 6.39
N GLU A 25 -6.41 -2.14 5.46
CA GLU A 25 -6.72 -3.04 4.35
C GLU A 25 -5.48 -3.33 3.49
N GLY A 26 -4.63 -2.33 3.20
CA GLY A 26 -3.43 -2.54 2.38
C GLY A 26 -2.32 -3.31 3.08
N LEU A 27 -2.19 -3.18 4.40
CA LEU A 27 -1.20 -3.96 5.16
C LEU A 27 -1.53 -5.45 5.27
N VAL A 28 -2.80 -5.81 5.20
CA VAL A 28 -3.25 -7.21 5.26
C VAL A 28 -3.66 -7.77 3.90
N ALA A 29 -3.45 -6.99 2.83
CA ALA A 29 -3.80 -7.38 1.48
C ALA A 29 -2.92 -8.55 1.04
N PRO A 30 -3.49 -9.62 0.47
CA PRO A 30 -2.68 -10.65 -0.16
C PRO A 30 -1.95 -10.04 -1.37
N LEU A 31 -0.77 -10.59 -1.67
CA LEU A 31 -0.08 -10.27 -2.91
C LEU A 31 -0.93 -10.67 -4.12
N PRO A 32 -0.88 -9.91 -5.23
CA PRO A 32 -1.51 -10.34 -6.48
C PRO A 32 -0.89 -11.64 -6.98
N ASP A 33 -1.62 -12.35 -7.83
CA ASP A 33 -1.12 -13.59 -8.42
C ASP A 33 0.23 -13.36 -9.14
N GLY A 34 1.10 -14.37 -9.06
CA GLY A 34 2.46 -14.29 -9.58
C GLY A 34 3.47 -13.51 -8.72
N TRP A 35 3.04 -12.74 -7.71
CA TRP A 35 3.96 -12.02 -6.80
C TRP A 35 4.30 -12.82 -5.54
N SER A 36 5.51 -12.59 -5.03
CA SER A 36 6.02 -13.21 -3.81
C SER A 36 6.91 -12.24 -3.04
N GLU A 37 6.86 -12.29 -1.71
CA GLU A 37 7.73 -11.52 -0.82
C GLU A 37 9.03 -12.28 -0.56
N HIS A 38 10.15 -11.57 -0.61
CA HIS A 38 11.49 -12.09 -0.32
C HIS A 38 12.23 -11.10 0.57
N THR A 39 13.23 -11.58 1.28
CA THR A 39 14.14 -10.77 2.09
C THR A 39 15.56 -10.98 1.58
N ASN A 40 16.30 -9.91 1.32
CA ASN A 40 17.69 -10.00 0.89
C ASN A 40 18.65 -10.22 2.08
N ASP A 41 19.95 -10.37 1.80
CA ASP A 41 20.98 -10.60 2.82
C ASP A 41 21.15 -9.42 3.82
N HIS A 42 20.64 -8.24 3.46
CA HIS A 42 20.62 -7.05 4.32
C HIS A 42 19.37 -6.95 5.19
N GLY A 43 18.44 -7.91 5.10
CA GLY A 43 17.18 -7.89 5.83
C GLY A 43 16.11 -6.98 5.20
N GLU A 44 16.32 -6.52 3.97
CA GLU A 44 15.37 -5.66 3.25
C GLU A 44 14.35 -6.51 2.49
N VAL A 45 13.08 -6.14 2.62
CA VAL A 45 11.97 -6.80 1.94
C VAL A 45 11.84 -6.29 0.50
N PHE A 46 11.67 -7.20 -0.44
CA PHE A 46 11.33 -6.90 -1.83
C PHE A 46 10.30 -7.90 -2.37
N TYR A 47 9.63 -7.53 -3.45
CA TYR A 47 8.59 -8.33 -4.08
C TYR A 47 9.04 -8.75 -5.46
N HIS A 48 8.90 -10.04 -5.77
CA HIS A 48 9.31 -10.61 -7.05
C HIS A 48 8.11 -11.21 -7.79
N HIS A 49 7.95 -10.84 -9.05
CA HIS A 49 6.95 -11.38 -9.97
C HIS A 49 7.53 -12.55 -10.76
N ARG A 50 6.97 -13.74 -10.55
CA ARG A 50 7.48 -15.02 -11.07
C ARG A 50 7.53 -15.06 -12.60
N GLU A 51 6.52 -14.56 -13.29
CA GLU A 51 6.43 -14.74 -14.75
C GLU A 51 7.31 -13.76 -15.52
N SER A 52 7.37 -12.50 -15.07
CA SER A 52 8.17 -11.46 -15.72
C SER A 52 9.61 -11.38 -15.21
N GLY A 53 9.92 -12.06 -14.10
CA GLY A 53 11.21 -11.96 -13.41
C GLY A 53 11.49 -10.59 -12.81
N SER A 54 10.46 -9.74 -12.66
CA SER A 54 10.63 -8.36 -12.18
C SER A 54 10.62 -8.32 -10.66
N SER A 55 11.54 -7.54 -10.07
CA SER A 55 11.57 -7.26 -8.64
C SER A 55 11.29 -5.78 -8.37
N VAL A 56 10.54 -5.51 -7.31
CA VAL A 56 10.23 -4.14 -6.84
C VAL A 56 10.38 -4.07 -5.32
N TRP A 57 10.66 -2.87 -4.83
CA TRP A 57 10.79 -2.62 -3.38
C TRP A 57 9.46 -2.25 -2.72
N GLN A 58 8.54 -1.65 -3.49
CA GLN A 58 7.21 -1.28 -3.03
C GLN A 58 6.24 -2.44 -3.15
N HIS A 59 5.24 -2.50 -2.28
CA HIS A 59 4.23 -3.55 -2.39
C HIS A 59 3.46 -3.38 -3.72
N PRO A 60 3.22 -4.44 -4.51
CA PRO A 60 2.61 -4.33 -5.84
C PRO A 60 1.25 -3.63 -5.86
N LEU A 61 0.53 -3.65 -4.73
CA LEU A 61 -0.76 -2.97 -4.57
C LEU A 61 -0.67 -1.54 -4.03
N ASP A 62 0.51 -1.00 -3.73
CA ASP A 62 0.64 0.35 -3.15
C ASP A 62 -0.01 1.43 -4.04
N ASN A 63 0.14 1.34 -5.36
CA ASN A 63 -0.49 2.28 -6.29
C ASN A 63 -2.02 2.17 -6.29
N PHE A 64 -2.56 0.97 -6.08
CA PHE A 64 -4.00 0.77 -5.93
C PHE A 64 -4.51 1.46 -4.66
N TYR A 65 -3.83 1.26 -3.52
CA TYR A 65 -4.23 1.89 -2.26
C TYR A 65 -4.05 3.42 -2.28
N LYS A 66 -2.99 3.95 -2.89
CA LYS A 66 -2.84 5.40 -3.13
C LYS A 66 -3.98 5.96 -3.97
N SER A 67 -4.40 5.24 -5.00
CA SER A 67 -5.54 5.64 -5.83
C SER A 67 -6.84 5.61 -5.05
N LYS A 68 -7.05 4.60 -4.20
CA LYS A 68 -8.22 4.48 -3.32
C LYS A 68 -8.32 5.65 -2.33
N VAL A 69 -7.20 6.05 -1.72
CA VAL A 69 -7.11 7.26 -0.88
C VAL A 69 -7.47 8.51 -1.68
N ARG A 70 -6.85 8.71 -2.85
CA ARG A 70 -7.14 9.87 -3.72
C ARG A 70 -8.62 9.97 -4.09
N THR A 71 -9.24 8.86 -4.48
CA THR A 71 -10.68 8.82 -4.79
C THR A 71 -11.54 9.21 -3.58
N LYS A 72 -11.15 8.78 -2.37
CA LYS A 72 -11.87 9.16 -1.14
C LYS A 72 -11.70 10.63 -0.78
N HIS A 73 -10.52 11.22 -0.96
CA HIS A 73 -10.36 12.67 -0.80
C HIS A 73 -11.26 13.43 -1.78
N LEU A 74 -11.31 13.01 -3.05
CA LEU A 74 -12.16 13.65 -4.06
C LEU A 74 -13.65 13.53 -3.72
N SER A 75 -14.12 12.39 -3.21
CA SER A 75 -15.53 12.25 -2.84
C SER A 75 -15.92 13.16 -1.67
N LEU A 76 -15.03 13.36 -0.71
CA LEU A 76 -15.26 14.23 0.46
C LEU A 76 -15.27 15.72 0.11
N LEU A 77 -14.74 16.11 -1.06
CA LEU A 77 -14.81 17.49 -1.55
C LEU A 77 -16.11 17.80 -2.31
N CYS A 78 -16.89 16.77 -2.66
CA CYS A 78 -18.15 16.91 -3.36
C CYS A 78 -19.38 16.86 -2.43
N GLU A 79 -19.16 16.71 -1.12
CA GLU A 79 -20.17 16.76 -0.05
C GLU A 79 -20.14 18.11 0.68
#